data_AF-A0A3A1N8T9-F1
#
_entry.id   AF-A0A3A1N8T9-F1
#
_cell.length_a   1.000
_cell.length_b   1.000
_cell.length_c   1.000
_cell.angle_alpha   90.00
_cell.angle_beta   90.00
_cell.angle_gamma   90.00
#
_symmetry.space_group_name_H-M   'P 1'
#
loop_
_entity.id
_entity.type
_entity.pdbx_description
1 polymer ?
#
loop_
_entity_poly.entity_id
_entity_poly.type
_entity_poly.pdbx_seq_one_letter_code
_entity_poly.pdbx_strand_id
1 'polypeptide(L)'
;MKIRTLFLSPITIITLGSCSKDDGPSTPTANTTNITSFTPKLGPVGTMVTINVGDLTTHEDPSTFSAQWTTDFDGDILIIGLNDNLEYNLTINWGDGTVEEISVSNSSTVEHQYEVQKSYHVAIQGVFPAIYMDNNGSAHKLQSIYKWGDIVWKSMENAFSGCENMKYNAEDIPNLSNVTNASWMFADCSEFIGGGISDWDVSSITNMTSMFRDATLFVGAVGSWNTSNVEDMSNMFHGATSFNRPIGDWDTSKVTAMMNMFNNASSFNGDLGNWDVSGVTNMSGMFNNSDMSAKNYGNTLIECGELS
;
A
#
# COMPACT_ATOMS: atom_id res chain seq x y z
N MET A 1 -26.39 -15.11 5.30
CA MET A 1 -27.61 -14.91 6.11
C MET A 1 -27.31 -13.80 7.13
N LYS A 2 -27.72 -12.55 6.86
CA LYS A 2 -27.43 -11.40 7.72
C LYS A 2 -28.34 -11.46 8.95
N ILE A 3 -27.76 -11.67 10.14
CA ILE A 3 -28.47 -11.55 11.42
C ILE A 3 -27.89 -10.32 12.12
N ARG A 4 -28.69 -9.26 12.26
CA ARG A 4 -28.40 -8.13 13.14
C ARG A 4 -29.29 -8.26 14.37
N THR A 5 -28.69 -8.53 15.52
CA THR A 5 -29.36 -8.50 16.82
C THR A 5 -28.78 -7.32 17.61
N LEU A 6 -29.58 -6.27 17.82
CA LEU A 6 -29.23 -5.15 18.70
C LEU A 6 -29.78 -5.40 20.11
N PHE A 7 -28.91 -5.37 21.11
CA PHE A 7 -29.29 -5.22 22.51
C PHE A 7 -29.58 -3.75 22.82
N LEU A 8 -30.68 -3.48 23.52
CA LEU A 8 -31.03 -2.18 24.10
C LEU A 8 -30.68 -2.18 25.58
N SER A 9 -29.95 -1.15 26.04
CA SER A 9 -29.71 -0.84 27.46
C SER A 9 -29.94 0.67 27.69
N PRO A 10 -30.46 1.10 28.85
CA PRO A 10 -31.12 2.40 28.96
C PRO A 10 -30.15 3.56 29.19
N ILE A 11 -30.41 4.58 28.37
CA ILE A 11 -30.12 6.01 28.45
C ILE A 11 -29.63 6.49 29.82
N THR A 12 -28.38 6.98 29.87
CA THR A 12 -27.90 7.90 30.91
C THR A 12 -27.89 9.31 30.33
N ILE A 13 -28.68 10.21 30.92
CA ILE A 13 -28.74 11.63 30.59
C ILE A 13 -27.50 12.30 31.19
N ILE A 14 -26.56 12.76 30.36
CA ILE A 14 -25.45 13.59 30.82
C ILE A 14 -25.90 15.05 30.79
N THR A 15 -26.03 15.66 31.96
CA THR A 15 -26.17 17.11 32.12
C THR A 15 -24.78 17.72 32.15
N LEU A 16 -24.46 18.59 31.18
CA LEU A 16 -23.23 19.38 31.19
C LEU A 16 -23.52 20.74 31.84
N GLY A 17 -23.07 20.90 33.08
CA GLY A 17 -22.94 22.20 33.73
C GLY A 17 -21.62 22.85 33.32
N SER A 18 -21.67 24.07 32.78
CA SER A 18 -20.48 24.89 32.56
C SER A 18 -20.14 25.65 33.84
N CYS A 19 -18.87 25.60 34.24
CA CYS A 19 -18.30 26.52 35.21
C CYS A 19 -16.96 27.09 34.71
N SER A 20 -16.76 28.34 35.11
CA SER A 20 -15.78 29.34 34.70
C SER A 20 -14.31 29.01 35.00
N LYS A 21 -13.43 29.50 34.10
CA LYS A 21 -12.04 30.00 34.24
C LYS A 21 -11.11 29.38 35.28
N ASP A 22 -10.00 28.81 34.79
CA ASP A 22 -8.69 28.91 35.42
C ASP A 22 -7.57 28.87 34.36
N ASP A 23 -6.52 29.67 34.57
CA ASP A 23 -5.46 30.01 33.61
C ASP A 23 -4.23 29.07 33.71
N GLY A 24 -3.68 28.62 32.58
CA GLY A 24 -2.36 27.96 32.45
C GLY A 24 -2.03 27.61 30.99
N PRO A 25 -0.75 27.64 30.54
CA PRO A 25 -0.42 27.43 29.14
C PRO A 25 -0.46 25.93 28.77
N SER A 26 -0.97 25.67 27.57
CA SER A 26 -1.20 24.37 26.90
C SER A 26 -2.31 23.48 27.47
N THR A 27 -3.55 23.82 27.11
CA THR A 27 -4.60 22.81 26.88
C THR A 27 -4.16 21.94 25.69
N PRO A 28 -4.16 20.59 25.79
CA PRO A 28 -4.03 19.74 24.62
C PRO A 28 -5.16 20.03 23.64
N THR A 29 -4.86 20.11 22.34
CA THR A 29 -5.86 20.27 21.30
C THR A 29 -6.86 19.13 21.39
N ALA A 30 -8.11 19.43 21.71
CA ALA A 30 -9.19 18.47 21.62
C ALA A 30 -9.47 18.22 20.13
N ASN A 31 -9.02 17.10 19.57
CA ASN A 31 -9.52 16.62 18.29
C ASN A 31 -10.92 16.04 18.51
N THR A 32 -11.90 16.92 18.63
CA THR A 32 -13.31 16.54 18.56
C THR A 32 -13.75 16.61 17.11
N THR A 33 -14.11 15.46 16.55
CA THR A 33 -14.85 15.38 15.28
C THR A 33 -16.16 16.15 15.45
N ASN A 34 -16.24 17.32 14.81
CA ASN A 34 -17.41 18.19 14.93
C ASN A 34 -18.54 17.63 14.07
N ILE A 35 -19.65 17.21 14.67
CA ILE A 35 -20.89 17.00 13.91
C ILE A 35 -21.43 18.39 13.54
N THR A 36 -21.32 18.79 12.28
CA THR A 36 -21.65 20.17 11.84
C THR A 36 -23.15 20.40 11.68
N SER A 37 -23.90 19.33 11.42
CA SER A 37 -25.36 19.35 11.49
C SER A 37 -25.93 17.95 11.61
N PHE A 38 -27.03 17.83 12.35
CA PHE A 38 -27.86 16.65 12.39
C PHE A 38 -29.27 17.08 12.02
N THR A 39 -29.76 16.63 10.86
CA THR A 39 -31.15 16.88 10.45
C THR A 39 -31.91 15.56 10.51
N PRO A 40 -32.55 15.23 11.64
CA PRO A 40 -33.41 14.06 11.69
C PRO A 40 -34.64 14.33 10.83
N LYS A 41 -34.80 13.58 9.74
CA LYS A 41 -36.08 13.54 9.02
C LYS A 41 -36.93 12.48 9.70
N LEU A 42 -38.00 12.90 10.37
CA LEU A 42 -39.01 11.98 10.89
C LEU A 42 -39.61 11.19 9.71
N GLY A 43 -39.37 9.88 9.68
CA GLY A 43 -39.85 8.96 8.66
C GLY A 43 -40.03 7.55 9.23
N PRO A 44 -40.67 6.63 8.48
CA PRO A 44 -40.91 5.26 8.93
C PRO A 44 -39.61 4.50 9.23
N VAL A 45 -39.73 3.37 9.94
CA VAL A 45 -38.60 2.49 10.28
C VAL A 45 -37.83 2.11 9.01
N GLY A 46 -36.52 2.40 8.97
CA GLY A 46 -35.68 2.26 7.78
C GLY A 46 -35.32 3.57 7.08
N THR A 47 -35.68 4.73 7.65
CA THR A 47 -35.27 6.04 7.11
C THR A 47 -33.76 6.22 7.23
N MET A 48 -33.08 6.44 6.11
CA MET A 48 -31.65 6.75 6.04
C MET A 48 -31.37 8.03 6.83
N VAL A 49 -30.43 7.95 7.77
CA VAL A 49 -29.90 9.10 8.50
C VAL A 49 -28.64 9.54 7.79
N THR A 50 -28.67 10.71 7.17
CA THR A 50 -27.45 11.35 6.67
C THR A 50 -26.76 12.02 7.86
N ILE A 51 -25.63 11.45 8.29
CA ILE A 51 -24.75 12.10 9.26
C ILE A 51 -23.74 12.92 8.45
N ASN A 52 -23.87 14.24 8.48
CA ASN A 52 -22.80 15.11 8.01
C ASN A 52 -21.75 15.20 9.14
N VAL A 53 -20.79 14.28 9.11
CA VAL A 53 -19.56 14.41 9.90
C VAL A 53 -18.85 15.66 9.38
N GLY A 54 -18.47 16.57 10.28
CA GLY A 54 -17.74 17.78 9.90
C GLY A 54 -16.50 17.39 9.15
N ASP A 55 -16.36 17.99 7.96
CA ASP A 55 -15.23 17.90 7.05
C ASP A 55 -14.23 16.79 7.43
N LEU A 56 -14.51 15.57 6.96
CA LEU A 56 -13.45 14.66 6.53
C LEU A 56 -12.79 15.29 5.28
N THR A 57 -12.41 16.56 5.33
CA THR A 57 -11.60 17.18 4.30
C THR A 57 -10.23 16.56 4.40
N THR A 58 -9.93 15.69 3.45
CA THR A 58 -8.72 15.80 2.64
C THR A 58 -7.41 15.88 3.42
N HIS A 59 -6.64 14.78 3.42
CA HIS A 59 -5.18 14.76 3.64
C HIS A 59 -4.62 15.19 5.00
N GLU A 60 -5.36 15.92 5.84
CA GLU A 60 -4.80 16.49 7.08
C GLU A 60 -4.70 15.47 8.23
N ASP A 61 -5.59 14.48 8.28
CA ASP A 61 -5.58 13.48 9.36
C ASP A 61 -4.46 12.44 9.13
N PRO A 62 -3.43 12.40 10.01
CA PRO A 62 -2.30 11.49 9.87
C PRO A 62 -2.68 10.02 10.03
N SER A 63 -3.88 9.69 10.54
CA SER A 63 -4.31 8.29 10.69
C SER A 63 -4.89 7.68 9.40
N THR A 64 -4.90 8.44 8.30
CA THR A 64 -5.69 8.13 7.10
C THR A 64 -4.81 7.69 5.94
N PHE A 65 -5.12 6.54 5.34
CA PHE A 65 -4.58 6.23 4.01
C PHE A 65 -5.21 7.18 2.99
N SER A 66 -4.38 7.87 2.20
CA SER A 66 -4.87 8.81 1.22
C SER A 66 -4.21 8.68 -0.14
N ALA A 67 -5.06 8.70 -1.16
CA ALA A 67 -4.66 8.53 -2.55
C ALA A 67 -5.53 9.35 -3.50
N GLN A 68 -4.95 9.68 -4.66
CA GLN A 68 -5.67 10.24 -5.79
C GLN A 68 -6.06 9.15 -6.77
N TRP A 69 -7.33 9.14 -7.15
CA TRP A 69 -7.88 8.26 -8.17
C TRP A 69 -8.50 9.09 -9.29
N THR A 70 -8.57 8.54 -10.49
CA THR A 70 -9.28 9.16 -11.62
C THR A 70 -10.38 8.26 -12.14
N THR A 71 -11.43 8.84 -12.69
CA THR A 71 -12.48 8.12 -13.41
C THR A 71 -12.29 8.30 -14.91
N ASP A 72 -12.69 7.30 -15.71
CA ASP A 72 -12.46 7.28 -17.15
C ASP A 72 -13.58 7.98 -17.95
N PHE A 73 -14.80 8.04 -17.39
CA PHE A 73 -15.98 8.67 -17.99
C PHE A 73 -17.02 9.04 -16.92
N ASP A 74 -18.04 9.82 -17.29
CA ASP A 74 -19.17 10.15 -16.41
C ASP A 74 -19.95 8.88 -16.04
N GLY A 75 -20.22 8.66 -14.76
CA GLY A 75 -20.91 7.46 -14.27
C GLY A 75 -20.01 6.24 -14.08
N ASP A 76 -18.69 6.40 -14.13
CA ASP A 76 -17.71 5.34 -13.94
C ASP A 76 -17.64 4.83 -12.48
N ILE A 77 -17.22 3.58 -12.30
CA ILE A 77 -17.15 2.90 -11.00
C ILE A 77 -15.68 2.73 -10.60
N LEU A 78 -15.33 3.20 -9.41
CA LEU A 78 -14.05 2.90 -8.77
C LEU A 78 -14.18 1.65 -7.92
N ILE A 79 -13.29 0.69 -8.13
CA ILE A 79 -13.22 -0.58 -7.41
C ILE A 79 -11.92 -0.62 -6.60
N ILE A 80 -12.00 -0.60 -5.28
CA ILE A 80 -10.84 -0.82 -4.39
C ILE A 80 -10.89 -2.28 -3.94
N GLY A 81 -9.87 -3.05 -4.31
CA GLY A 81 -9.83 -4.46 -3.96
C GLY A 81 -9.28 -4.70 -2.55
N LEU A 82 -9.77 -5.75 -1.93
CA LEU A 82 -9.52 -6.18 -0.56
C LEU A 82 -9.00 -7.62 -0.57
N ASN A 83 -8.10 -7.94 0.35
CA ASN A 83 -7.68 -9.33 0.58
C ASN A 83 -8.77 -10.10 1.33
N ASP A 84 -9.35 -11.13 0.71
CA ASP A 84 -10.46 -11.93 1.24
C ASP A 84 -10.15 -12.66 2.56
N ASN A 85 -8.88 -12.85 2.89
CA ASN A 85 -8.46 -13.53 4.13
C ASN A 85 -8.37 -12.58 5.33
N LEU A 86 -8.72 -11.30 5.16
CA LEU A 86 -8.64 -10.28 6.19
C LEU A 86 -10.02 -9.67 6.48
N GLU A 87 -10.15 -9.10 7.67
CA GLU A 87 -11.35 -8.41 8.12
C GLU A 87 -11.16 -6.89 7.97
N TYR A 88 -12.24 -6.23 7.56
CA TYR A 88 -12.25 -4.79 7.35
C TYR A 88 -13.38 -4.15 8.15
N ASN A 89 -13.07 -3.02 8.75
CA ASN A 89 -14.04 -2.14 9.39
C ASN A 89 -13.54 -0.71 9.20
N LEU A 90 -13.95 -0.10 8.10
CA LEU A 90 -13.35 1.11 7.58
C LEU A 90 -14.40 2.16 7.24
N THR A 91 -13.95 3.41 7.18
CA THR A 91 -14.73 4.53 6.68
C THR A 91 -14.00 5.07 5.46
N ILE A 92 -14.70 5.19 4.33
CA ILE A 92 -14.15 5.75 3.09
C ILE A 92 -14.83 7.09 2.83
N ASN A 93 -14.02 8.13 2.66
CA ASN A 93 -14.45 9.34 1.97
C ASN A 93 -14.01 9.25 0.50
N TRP A 94 -14.98 9.23 -0.40
CA TRP A 94 -14.75 9.09 -1.84
C TRP A 94 -14.31 10.40 -2.52
N GLY A 95 -14.30 11.53 -1.79
CA GLY A 95 -13.83 12.82 -2.32
C GLY A 95 -14.84 13.54 -3.22
N ASP A 96 -16.05 13.02 -3.34
CA ASP A 96 -17.17 13.64 -4.05
C ASP A 96 -18.27 14.16 -3.10
N GLY A 97 -18.01 14.11 -1.79
CA GLY A 97 -18.97 14.42 -0.72
C GLY A 97 -19.65 13.18 -0.13
N THR A 98 -19.44 12.00 -0.72
CA THR A 98 -19.93 10.73 -0.19
C THR A 98 -18.94 10.14 0.81
N VAL A 99 -19.47 9.72 1.96
CA VAL A 99 -18.73 9.00 3.00
C VAL A 99 -19.50 7.73 3.36
N GLU A 100 -18.81 6.61 3.43
CA GLU A 100 -19.40 5.30 3.69
C GLU A 100 -18.67 4.56 4.82
N GLU A 101 -19.44 3.92 5.70
CA GLU A 101 -18.93 2.97 6.68
C GLU A 101 -19.11 1.55 6.17
N ILE A 102 -17.99 0.82 6.06
CA ILE A 102 -17.95 -0.51 5.48
C ILE A 102 -17.36 -1.47 6.50
N SER A 103 -18.19 -2.40 6.94
CA SER A 103 -17.73 -3.59 7.67
C SER A 103 -17.94 -4.81 6.78
N VAL A 104 -16.85 -5.40 6.30
CA VAL A 104 -16.89 -6.56 5.41
C VAL A 104 -15.98 -7.67 5.92
N SER A 105 -16.49 -8.88 5.76
CA SER A 105 -15.77 -10.14 5.94
C SER A 105 -16.06 -10.98 4.70
N ASN A 106 -15.03 -11.48 4.01
CA ASN A 106 -15.17 -12.26 2.77
C ASN A 106 -15.80 -11.45 1.60
N SER A 107 -15.42 -10.17 1.44
CA SER A 107 -15.70 -9.37 0.25
C SER A 107 -14.37 -8.99 -0.38
N SER A 108 -14.23 -9.22 -1.68
CA SER A 108 -12.97 -8.98 -2.39
C SER A 108 -12.81 -7.53 -2.86
N THR A 109 -13.89 -6.73 -2.82
CA THR A 109 -13.88 -5.34 -3.28
C THR A 109 -14.83 -4.46 -2.46
N VAL A 110 -14.59 -3.14 -2.56
CA VAL A 110 -15.55 -2.07 -2.28
C VAL A 110 -15.64 -1.19 -3.52
N GLU A 111 -16.83 -0.67 -3.81
CA GLU A 111 -17.14 -0.02 -5.08
C GLU A 111 -17.91 1.28 -4.85
N HIS A 112 -17.61 2.30 -5.65
CA HIS A 112 -18.33 3.57 -5.65
C HIS A 112 -18.47 4.12 -7.07
N GLN A 113 -19.66 4.61 -7.39
CA GLN A 113 -19.95 5.20 -8.69
C GLN A 113 -19.85 6.73 -8.63
N TYR A 114 -19.08 7.32 -9.53
CA TYR A 114 -18.94 8.76 -9.64
C TYR A 114 -19.77 9.31 -10.80
N GLU A 115 -20.56 10.35 -10.53
CA GLU A 115 -21.44 10.97 -11.54
C GLU A 115 -20.67 11.68 -12.66
N VAL A 116 -19.47 12.21 -12.37
CA VAL A 116 -18.72 13.08 -13.29
C VAL A 116 -17.28 12.59 -13.45
N GLN A 117 -16.76 12.60 -14.67
CA GLN A 117 -15.37 12.28 -14.94
C GLN A 117 -14.43 13.34 -14.36
N LYS A 118 -13.61 12.96 -13.38
CA LYS A 118 -12.47 13.77 -12.90
C LYS A 118 -11.53 12.95 -12.00
N SER A 119 -10.55 13.64 -11.42
CA SER A 119 -9.74 13.11 -10.32
C SER A 119 -10.40 13.40 -8.97
N TYR A 120 -10.32 12.40 -8.08
CA TYR A 120 -10.88 12.38 -6.75
C TYR A 120 -9.79 12.08 -5.72
N HIS A 121 -9.90 12.68 -4.54
CA HIS A 121 -9.08 12.32 -3.40
C HIS A 121 -9.86 11.39 -2.51
N VAL A 122 -9.41 10.13 -2.44
CA VAL A 122 -10.02 9.10 -1.61
C VAL A 122 -9.22 8.99 -0.31
N ALA A 123 -9.94 8.90 0.80
CA ALA A 123 -9.37 8.81 2.13
C ALA A 123 -10.01 7.65 2.89
N ILE A 124 -9.20 6.76 3.46
CA ILE A 124 -9.64 5.53 4.13
C ILE A 124 -9.12 5.52 5.56
N GLN A 125 -10.04 5.35 6.51
CA GLN A 125 -9.75 5.25 7.94
C GLN A 125 -10.29 3.94 8.53
N GLY A 126 -9.79 3.57 9.71
CA GLY A 126 -10.23 2.37 10.43
C GLY A 126 -9.36 1.15 10.11
N VAL A 127 -9.95 -0.04 10.18
CA VAL A 127 -9.25 -1.31 9.94
C VAL A 127 -9.19 -1.57 8.44
N PHE A 128 -8.08 -1.12 7.82
CA PHE A 128 -7.75 -1.31 6.40
C PHE A 128 -6.37 -1.99 6.25
N PRO A 129 -6.23 -3.28 6.60
CA PRO A 129 -4.94 -3.94 6.78
C PRO A 129 -4.23 -4.35 5.48
N ALA A 130 -4.91 -4.30 4.34
CA ALA A 130 -4.36 -4.59 3.02
C ALA A 130 -5.22 -3.92 1.95
N ILE A 131 -4.57 -3.58 0.84
CA ILE A 131 -5.21 -3.28 -0.43
C ILE A 131 -4.80 -4.41 -1.39
N TYR A 132 -5.64 -4.75 -2.37
CA TYR A 132 -5.37 -5.86 -3.30
C TYR A 132 -5.85 -5.47 -4.70
N MET A 133 -4.93 -5.18 -5.62
CA MET A 133 -5.27 -4.62 -6.94
C MET A 133 -5.00 -5.57 -8.11
N ASP A 134 -4.56 -6.80 -7.84
CA ASP A 134 -4.39 -7.81 -8.89
C ASP A 134 -5.71 -8.11 -9.61
N ASN A 135 -5.64 -8.12 -10.95
CA ASN A 135 -6.78 -8.27 -11.85
C ASN A 135 -7.95 -7.29 -11.56
N ASN A 136 -7.68 -6.15 -10.92
CA ASN A 136 -8.69 -5.15 -10.59
C ASN A 136 -8.89 -4.19 -11.78
N GLY A 137 -10.11 -4.09 -12.29
CA GLY A 137 -10.47 -3.21 -13.41
C GLY A 137 -10.35 -1.70 -13.13
N SER A 138 -9.99 -1.31 -11.91
CA SER A 138 -9.68 0.06 -11.51
C SER A 138 -8.21 0.25 -11.12
N ALA A 139 -7.32 -0.72 -11.30
CA ALA A 139 -5.90 -0.58 -10.93
C ALA A 139 -5.23 0.63 -11.60
N HIS A 140 -5.47 0.82 -12.91
CA HIS A 140 -4.95 1.96 -13.68
C HIS A 140 -5.52 3.32 -13.22
N LYS A 141 -6.60 3.33 -12.43
CA LYS A 141 -7.24 4.55 -11.94
C LYS A 141 -6.46 5.19 -10.79
N LEU A 142 -5.60 4.46 -10.09
CA LEU A 142 -4.73 5.01 -9.04
C LEU A 142 -3.67 5.91 -9.65
N GLN A 143 -3.66 7.19 -9.27
CA GLN A 143 -2.74 8.21 -9.81
C GLN A 143 -1.60 8.54 -8.84
N SER A 144 -1.89 8.57 -7.53
CA SER A 144 -0.89 8.93 -6.52
C SER A 144 -1.26 8.40 -5.15
N ILE A 145 -0.27 7.95 -4.39
CA ILE A 145 -0.38 7.80 -2.92
C ILE A 145 0.19 9.07 -2.28
N TYR A 146 -0.53 9.62 -1.30
CA TYR A 146 -0.11 10.79 -0.53
C TYR A 146 0.15 10.47 0.93
N LYS A 147 -0.58 9.51 1.51
CA LYS A 147 -0.36 9.06 2.90
C LYS A 147 -0.63 7.58 3.06
N TRP A 148 0.17 6.91 3.88
CA TRP A 148 -0.04 5.55 4.36
C TRP A 148 -0.96 5.50 5.57
N GLY A 149 -0.89 6.54 6.41
CA GLY A 149 -1.62 6.65 7.66
C GLY A 149 -1.04 5.79 8.78
N ASP A 150 -1.66 5.86 9.95
CA ASP A 150 -1.35 5.02 11.13
C ASP A 150 -1.83 3.55 10.98
N ILE A 151 -1.80 3.02 9.76
CA ILE A 151 -2.21 1.66 9.44
C ILE A 151 -1.05 0.71 9.70
N VAL A 152 -1.29 -0.28 10.56
CA VAL A 152 -0.39 -1.43 10.70
C VAL A 152 -0.77 -2.46 9.64
N TRP A 153 -0.06 -2.44 8.51
CA TRP A 153 -0.34 -3.28 7.36
C TRP A 153 -0.07 -4.76 7.68
N LYS A 154 -0.98 -5.64 7.26
CA LYS A 154 -0.84 -7.10 7.45
C LYS A 154 -0.34 -7.80 6.19
N SER A 155 -0.59 -7.24 5.00
CA SER A 155 -0.09 -7.79 3.74
C SER A 155 0.13 -6.67 2.74
N MET A 156 1.17 -6.81 1.92
CA MET A 156 1.41 -6.01 0.72
C MET A 156 1.35 -6.86 -0.56
N GLU A 157 0.91 -8.11 -0.45
CA GLU A 157 0.68 -9.01 -1.58
C GLU A 157 -0.30 -8.36 -2.57
N ASN A 158 0.15 -8.16 -3.81
CA ASN A 158 -0.64 -7.57 -4.90
C ASN A 158 -1.20 -6.17 -4.61
N ALA A 159 -0.65 -5.43 -3.65
CA ALA A 159 -1.25 -4.19 -3.15
C ALA A 159 -1.51 -3.14 -4.23
N PHE A 160 -0.56 -2.95 -5.15
CA PHE A 160 -0.66 -1.99 -6.25
C PHE A 160 -0.35 -2.64 -7.60
N SER A 161 -0.53 -3.96 -7.71
CA SER A 161 -0.34 -4.69 -8.97
C SER A 161 -1.23 -4.08 -10.07
N GLY A 162 -0.66 -3.79 -11.24
CA GLY A 162 -1.37 -3.18 -12.37
C GLY A 162 -1.71 -1.70 -12.21
N CYS A 163 -1.24 -1.02 -11.15
CA CYS A 163 -1.41 0.41 -10.99
C CYS A 163 -0.46 1.21 -11.89
N GLU A 164 -0.60 1.06 -13.20
CA GLU A 164 0.30 1.56 -14.24
C GLU A 164 0.57 3.07 -14.15
N ASN A 165 -0.42 3.85 -13.74
CA ASN A 165 -0.35 5.31 -13.67
C ASN A 165 0.11 5.86 -12.30
N MET A 166 0.37 4.99 -11.33
CA MET A 166 0.62 5.42 -9.95
C MET A 166 2.00 6.07 -9.78
N LYS A 167 1.99 7.30 -9.26
CA LYS A 167 3.16 8.00 -8.74
C LYS A 167 3.26 7.87 -7.23
N TYR A 168 4.47 8.00 -6.70
CA TYR A 168 4.72 7.99 -5.26
C TYR A 168 4.99 9.41 -4.75
N ASN A 169 4.03 9.97 -4.03
CA ASN A 169 4.12 11.30 -3.41
C ASN A 169 3.77 11.22 -1.91
N ALA A 170 4.05 10.09 -1.27
CA ALA A 170 3.70 9.89 0.13
C ALA A 170 4.50 10.82 1.05
N GLU A 171 3.82 11.44 2.02
CA GLU A 171 4.41 12.34 3.02
C GLU A 171 4.90 11.60 4.28
N ASP A 172 4.49 10.34 4.43
CA ASP A 172 4.78 9.44 5.53
C ASP A 172 5.31 8.09 5.00
N ILE A 173 5.71 7.21 5.92
CA ILE A 173 6.18 5.85 5.60
C ILE A 173 5.16 4.82 6.10
N PRO A 174 4.98 3.68 5.41
CA PRO A 174 4.10 2.63 5.87
C PRO A 174 4.65 1.94 7.11
N ASN A 175 3.77 1.57 8.04
CA ASN A 175 4.12 0.61 9.08
C ASN A 175 3.97 -0.82 8.54
N LEU A 176 5.10 -1.41 8.13
CA LEU A 176 5.19 -2.75 7.55
C LEU A 176 5.51 -3.85 8.57
N SER A 177 5.53 -3.55 9.88
CA SER A 177 6.03 -4.47 10.91
C SER A 177 5.34 -5.84 10.99
N ASN A 178 4.13 -5.97 10.43
CA ASN A 178 3.38 -7.22 10.35
C ASN A 178 3.33 -7.83 8.92
N VAL A 179 4.00 -7.21 7.95
CA VAL A 179 4.01 -7.67 6.56
C VAL A 179 5.15 -8.68 6.38
N THR A 180 4.79 -9.90 5.99
CA THR A 180 5.76 -10.93 5.57
C THR A 180 5.77 -11.15 4.05
N ASN A 181 4.69 -10.81 3.36
CA ASN A 181 4.52 -10.99 1.93
C ASN A 181 4.33 -9.63 1.23
N ALA A 182 5.29 -9.25 0.40
CA ALA A 182 5.24 -8.08 -0.48
C ALA A 182 5.30 -8.47 -1.96
N SER A 183 4.96 -9.74 -2.26
CA SER A 183 4.99 -10.22 -3.63
C SER A 183 4.02 -9.45 -4.51
N TRP A 184 4.47 -9.14 -5.73
CA TRP A 184 3.69 -8.40 -6.74
C TRP A 184 3.21 -7.00 -6.30
N MET A 185 3.75 -6.44 -5.20
CA MET A 185 3.26 -5.17 -4.63
C MET A 185 3.19 -4.03 -5.65
N PHE A 186 4.21 -3.90 -6.51
CA PHE A 186 4.31 -2.89 -7.56
C PHE A 186 4.51 -3.51 -8.96
N ALA A 187 4.00 -4.73 -9.15
CA ALA A 187 4.03 -5.35 -10.47
C ALA A 187 3.25 -4.49 -11.47
N ASP A 188 3.81 -4.33 -12.68
CA ASP A 188 3.24 -3.58 -13.80
C ASP A 188 2.97 -2.09 -13.49
N CYS A 189 3.55 -1.53 -12.42
CA CYS A 189 3.50 -0.10 -12.10
C CYS A 189 4.45 0.72 -12.98
N SER A 190 4.07 0.94 -14.24
CA SER A 190 4.92 1.58 -15.25
C SER A 190 5.37 3.01 -14.91
N GLU A 191 4.53 3.81 -14.26
CA GLU A 191 4.85 5.20 -13.85
C GLU A 191 5.52 5.29 -12.46
N PHE A 192 5.70 4.17 -11.75
CA PHE A 192 6.26 4.17 -10.40
C PHE A 192 7.79 4.30 -10.43
N ILE A 193 8.29 5.47 -10.02
CA ILE A 193 9.72 5.80 -9.98
C ILE A 193 10.39 5.28 -8.69
N GLY A 194 9.63 5.15 -7.58
CA GLY A 194 10.15 4.69 -6.28
C GLY A 194 11.02 5.70 -5.53
N GLY A 195 10.88 7.00 -5.77
CA GLY A 195 11.51 8.02 -4.92
C GLY A 195 10.85 8.08 -3.55
N GLY A 196 11.60 7.97 -2.46
CA GLY A 196 11.06 8.08 -1.09
C GLY A 196 10.76 6.77 -0.36
N ILE A 197 11.20 5.62 -0.90
CA ILE A 197 11.00 4.31 -0.25
C ILE A 197 12.26 3.78 0.48
N SER A 198 13.35 4.57 0.52
CA SER A 198 14.64 4.13 1.12
C SER A 198 14.55 3.84 2.61
N ASP A 199 13.61 4.50 3.28
CA ASP A 199 13.48 4.51 4.74
C ASP A 199 12.41 3.54 5.23
N TRP A 200 11.85 2.72 4.33
CA TRP A 200 10.90 1.67 4.68
C TRP A 200 11.60 0.59 5.52
N ASP A 201 10.97 0.24 6.64
CA ASP A 201 11.36 -0.94 7.40
C ASP A 201 10.77 -2.19 6.75
N VAL A 202 11.59 -2.88 5.96
CA VAL A 202 11.22 -4.14 5.30
C VAL A 202 11.70 -5.39 6.05
N SER A 203 12.19 -5.23 7.29
CA SER A 203 12.90 -6.29 8.01
C SER A 203 12.03 -7.51 8.37
N SER A 204 10.71 -7.39 8.36
CA SER A 204 9.78 -8.51 8.57
C SER A 204 9.44 -9.30 7.31
N ILE A 205 9.80 -8.79 6.12
CA ILE A 205 9.38 -9.36 4.83
C ILE A 205 10.25 -10.57 4.50
N THR A 206 9.58 -11.68 4.14
CA THR A 206 10.22 -12.93 3.71
C THR A 206 10.04 -13.19 2.22
N ASN A 207 9.03 -12.60 1.58
CA ASN A 207 8.72 -12.80 0.16
C ASN A 207 8.64 -11.47 -0.60
N MET A 208 9.55 -11.27 -1.56
CA MET A 208 9.60 -10.11 -2.47
C MET A 208 9.43 -10.52 -3.95
N THR A 209 8.84 -11.68 -4.21
CA THR A 209 8.64 -12.20 -5.57
C THR A 209 7.88 -11.21 -6.43
N SER A 210 8.45 -10.89 -7.60
CA SER A 210 7.87 -9.97 -8.58
C SER A 210 7.52 -8.56 -8.04
N MET A 211 8.10 -8.13 -6.92
CA MET A 211 7.70 -6.87 -6.26
C MET A 211 7.73 -5.66 -7.20
N PHE A 212 8.70 -5.57 -8.10
CA PHE A 212 8.85 -4.50 -9.10
C PHE A 212 8.85 -5.05 -10.54
N ARG A 213 8.21 -6.20 -10.77
CA ARG A 213 8.12 -6.79 -12.11
C ARG A 213 7.47 -5.80 -13.07
N ASP A 214 8.09 -5.56 -14.22
CA ASP A 214 7.63 -4.64 -15.27
C ASP A 214 7.37 -3.20 -14.79
N ALA A 215 7.92 -2.80 -13.63
CA ALA A 215 7.97 -1.40 -13.19
C ALA A 215 9.06 -0.65 -13.97
N THR A 216 8.79 -0.38 -15.25
CA THR A 216 9.81 0.03 -16.24
C THR A 216 10.56 1.32 -15.89
N LEU A 217 9.94 2.26 -15.17
CA LEU A 217 10.56 3.52 -14.73
C LEU A 217 11.16 3.46 -13.31
N PHE A 218 11.13 2.29 -12.66
CA PHE A 218 11.60 2.16 -11.29
C PHE A 218 13.11 2.42 -11.17
N VAL A 219 13.46 3.40 -10.33
CA VAL A 219 14.84 3.78 -10.01
C VAL A 219 15.03 4.06 -8.52
N GLY A 220 14.15 3.50 -7.68
CA GLY A 220 14.12 3.72 -6.24
C GLY A 220 15.39 3.25 -5.53
N ALA A 221 15.82 4.01 -4.52
CA ALA A 221 16.99 3.69 -3.71
C ALA A 221 16.62 2.66 -2.64
N VAL A 222 16.80 1.38 -2.96
CA VAL A 222 16.45 0.24 -2.08
C VAL A 222 17.68 -0.45 -1.45
N GLY A 223 18.89 0.06 -1.71
CA GLY A 223 20.13 -0.53 -1.20
C GLY A 223 20.27 -0.54 0.33
N SER A 224 19.55 0.34 1.04
CA SER A 224 19.53 0.42 2.51
C SER A 224 18.59 -0.58 3.19
N TRP A 225 17.78 -1.31 2.43
CA TRP A 225 16.80 -2.25 2.96
C TRP A 225 17.46 -3.42 3.69
N ASN A 226 16.92 -3.79 4.84
CA ASN A 226 17.32 -4.99 5.57
C ASN A 226 16.66 -6.23 4.96
N THR A 227 17.38 -6.96 4.12
CA THR A 227 16.89 -8.15 3.42
C THR A 227 17.20 -9.47 4.14
N SER A 228 17.73 -9.45 5.37
CA SER A 228 18.20 -10.64 6.10
C SER A 228 17.13 -11.70 6.43
N ASN A 229 15.85 -11.40 6.19
CA ASN A 229 14.74 -12.34 6.34
C ASN A 229 14.12 -12.77 5.00
N VAL A 230 14.57 -12.21 3.87
CA VAL A 230 14.00 -12.53 2.55
C VAL A 230 14.46 -13.92 2.11
N GLU A 231 13.49 -14.75 1.71
CA GLU A 231 13.68 -16.13 1.27
C GLU A 231 13.48 -16.28 -0.26
N ASP A 232 12.65 -15.43 -0.87
CA ASP A 232 12.34 -15.44 -2.31
C ASP A 232 12.40 -14.04 -2.92
N MET A 233 13.25 -13.89 -3.95
CA MET A 233 13.43 -12.67 -4.76
C MET A 233 13.16 -12.94 -6.25
N SER A 234 12.48 -14.03 -6.58
CA SER A 234 12.21 -14.43 -7.96
C SER A 234 11.47 -13.32 -8.71
N ASN A 235 11.93 -13.00 -9.92
CA ASN A 235 11.39 -11.96 -10.80
C ASN A 235 11.29 -10.55 -10.18
N MET A 236 11.93 -10.27 -9.04
CA MET A 236 11.73 -9.00 -8.29
C MET A 236 11.91 -7.74 -9.17
N PHE A 237 12.90 -7.75 -10.08
CA PHE A 237 13.17 -6.67 -11.05
C PHE A 237 13.02 -7.12 -12.50
N HIS A 238 12.28 -8.21 -12.76
CA HIS A 238 12.04 -8.69 -14.11
C HIS A 238 11.41 -7.56 -14.94
N GLY A 239 12.00 -7.17 -16.07
CA GLY A 239 11.48 -6.11 -16.92
C GLY A 239 11.53 -4.69 -16.33
N ALA A 240 12.15 -4.48 -15.17
CA ALA A 240 12.42 -3.15 -14.61
C ALA A 240 13.57 -2.47 -15.38
N THR A 241 13.30 -2.07 -16.62
CA THR A 241 14.31 -1.68 -17.63
C THR A 241 15.18 -0.50 -17.21
N SER A 242 14.70 0.39 -16.35
CA SER A 242 15.47 1.55 -15.83
C SER A 242 16.28 1.26 -14.56
N PHE A 243 16.08 0.12 -13.91
CA PHE A 243 16.69 -0.15 -12.61
C PHE A 243 18.18 -0.44 -12.73
N ASN A 244 19.01 0.38 -12.07
CA ASN A 244 20.46 0.18 -11.94
C ASN A 244 20.99 0.86 -10.67
N ARG A 245 20.43 0.49 -9.51
CA ARG A 245 20.81 1.04 -8.21
C ARG A 245 21.71 0.07 -7.43
N PRO A 246 22.59 0.57 -6.56
CA PRO A 246 23.43 -0.29 -5.74
C PRO A 246 22.57 -1.10 -4.75
N ILE A 247 22.71 -2.42 -4.83
CA ILE A 247 22.06 -3.41 -3.96
C ILE A 247 23.06 -4.49 -3.51
N GLY A 248 24.36 -4.25 -3.73
CA GLY A 248 25.42 -5.20 -3.40
C GLY A 248 25.57 -5.45 -1.90
N ASP A 249 25.03 -4.57 -1.04
CA ASP A 249 25.09 -4.70 0.43
C ASP A 249 23.90 -5.45 1.04
N TRP A 250 22.99 -5.96 0.22
CA TRP A 250 21.89 -6.81 0.69
C TRP A 250 22.40 -8.12 1.28
N ASP A 251 21.82 -8.52 2.40
CA ASP A 251 22.02 -9.85 2.97
C ASP A 251 21.12 -10.83 2.22
N THR A 252 21.73 -11.75 1.47
CA THR A 252 21.05 -12.79 0.69
C THR A 252 21.19 -14.19 1.29
N SER A 253 21.75 -14.32 2.50
CA SER A 253 22.10 -15.61 3.12
C SER A 253 20.91 -16.56 3.34
N LYS A 254 19.67 -16.04 3.36
CA LYS A 254 18.43 -16.83 3.45
C LYS A 254 17.71 -17.01 2.12
N VAL A 255 18.15 -16.35 1.06
CA VAL A 255 17.47 -16.40 -0.23
C VAL A 255 17.68 -17.78 -0.85
N THR A 256 16.59 -18.42 -1.24
CA THR A 256 16.59 -19.75 -1.86
C THR A 256 16.22 -19.73 -3.35
N ALA A 257 15.59 -18.64 -3.81
CA ALA A 257 15.14 -18.47 -5.18
C ALA A 257 15.39 -17.05 -5.71
N MET A 258 16.04 -16.95 -6.88
CA MET A 258 16.36 -15.71 -7.61
C MET A 258 16.04 -15.85 -9.11
N MET A 259 15.10 -16.73 -9.46
CA MET A 259 14.75 -17.02 -10.85
C MET A 259 14.36 -15.73 -11.57
N ASN A 260 14.97 -15.46 -12.72
CA ASN A 260 14.68 -14.29 -13.56
C ASN A 260 14.73 -12.92 -12.85
N MET A 261 15.43 -12.77 -11.72
CA MET A 261 15.39 -11.55 -10.90
C MET A 261 15.68 -10.26 -11.70
N PHE A 262 16.63 -10.27 -12.63
CA PHE A 262 16.99 -9.14 -13.51
C PHE A 262 16.76 -9.46 -15.00
N ASN A 263 15.92 -10.45 -15.30
CA ASN A 263 15.61 -10.80 -16.68
C ASN A 263 14.91 -9.61 -17.36
N ASN A 264 15.40 -9.20 -18.54
CA ASN A 264 14.96 -7.99 -19.25
C ASN A 264 15.15 -6.67 -18.46
N ALA A 265 15.88 -6.65 -17.34
CA ALA A 265 16.29 -5.41 -16.68
C ALA A 265 17.46 -4.78 -17.44
N SER A 266 17.15 -4.19 -18.60
CA SER A 266 18.13 -3.84 -19.64
C SER A 266 19.17 -2.79 -19.25
N SER A 267 19.01 -2.10 -18.13
CA SER A 267 20.01 -1.16 -17.60
C SER A 267 20.82 -1.70 -16.42
N PHE A 268 20.45 -2.88 -15.89
CA PHE A 268 21.05 -3.39 -14.66
C PHE A 268 22.47 -3.90 -14.91
N ASN A 269 23.43 -3.34 -14.16
CA ASN A 269 24.84 -3.73 -14.17
C ASN A 269 25.45 -3.53 -12.77
N GLY A 270 24.73 -3.91 -11.72
CA GLY A 270 25.18 -3.78 -10.33
C GLY A 270 26.30 -4.77 -9.98
N ASP A 271 27.18 -4.38 -9.05
CA ASP A 271 28.16 -5.31 -8.45
C ASP A 271 27.47 -6.08 -7.31
N LEU A 272 27.46 -7.41 -7.41
CA LEU A 272 26.78 -8.32 -6.49
C LEU A 272 27.76 -9.27 -5.80
N GLY A 273 29.05 -8.93 -5.75
CA GLY A 273 30.10 -9.81 -5.22
C GLY A 273 30.08 -10.06 -3.71
N ASN A 274 29.16 -9.44 -2.95
CA ASN A 274 28.97 -9.70 -1.52
C ASN A 274 27.71 -10.55 -1.22
N TRP A 275 26.98 -10.98 -2.26
CA TRP A 275 25.78 -11.78 -2.08
C TRP A 275 26.12 -13.23 -1.77
N ASP A 276 25.80 -13.69 -0.57
CA ASP A 276 25.81 -15.11 -0.25
C ASP A 276 24.70 -15.81 -1.06
N VAL A 277 25.13 -16.58 -2.07
CA VAL A 277 24.26 -17.36 -2.95
C VAL A 277 24.33 -18.87 -2.66
N SER A 278 24.99 -19.28 -1.57
CA SER A 278 25.19 -20.69 -1.24
C SER A 278 23.88 -21.44 -0.97
N GLY A 279 22.86 -20.73 -0.50
CA GLY A 279 21.50 -21.26 -0.27
C GLY A 279 20.59 -21.25 -1.51
N VAL A 280 21.00 -20.62 -2.61
CA VAL A 280 20.14 -20.41 -3.78
C VAL A 280 20.07 -21.68 -4.63
N THR A 281 18.85 -22.17 -4.85
CA THR A 281 18.58 -23.40 -5.61
C THR A 281 18.21 -23.14 -7.08
N ASN A 282 17.80 -21.91 -7.40
CA ASN A 282 17.38 -21.53 -8.75
C ASN A 282 17.74 -20.07 -9.08
N MET A 283 18.70 -19.88 -9.99
CA MET A 283 19.09 -18.59 -10.59
C MET A 283 18.83 -18.58 -12.11
N SER A 284 17.94 -19.46 -12.60
CA SER A 284 17.72 -19.61 -14.03
C SER A 284 17.23 -18.29 -14.66
N GLY A 285 17.87 -17.90 -15.77
CA GLY A 285 17.56 -16.68 -16.50
C GLY A 285 17.76 -15.37 -15.74
N MET A 286 18.43 -15.37 -14.58
CA MET A 286 18.58 -14.21 -13.69
C MET A 286 19.05 -12.94 -14.40
N PHE A 287 19.99 -13.05 -15.34
CA PHE A 287 20.59 -11.91 -16.07
C PHE A 287 20.29 -11.88 -17.57
N ASN A 288 19.36 -12.72 -18.06
CA ASN A 288 19.04 -12.73 -19.49
C ASN A 288 18.54 -11.34 -19.93
N ASN A 289 19.10 -10.81 -21.03
CA ASN A 289 18.75 -9.49 -21.56
C ASN A 289 18.96 -8.31 -20.58
N SER A 290 19.88 -8.44 -19.63
CA SER A 290 20.37 -7.33 -18.80
C SER A 290 21.67 -6.73 -19.38
N ASP A 291 22.11 -5.56 -18.88
CA ASP A 291 23.41 -4.95 -19.22
C ASP A 291 24.55 -5.45 -18.32
N MET A 292 24.36 -6.62 -17.69
CA MET A 292 25.31 -7.18 -16.73
C MET A 292 26.65 -7.46 -17.41
N SER A 293 27.68 -6.72 -17.00
CA SER A 293 29.02 -6.86 -17.57
C SER A 293 29.69 -8.15 -17.12
N ALA A 294 30.62 -8.67 -17.93
CA ALA A 294 31.39 -9.87 -17.60
C ALA A 294 32.17 -9.75 -16.27
N LYS A 295 32.60 -8.52 -15.92
CA LYS A 295 33.27 -8.24 -14.64
C LYS A 295 32.33 -8.45 -13.47
N ASN A 296 31.17 -7.78 -13.48
CA ASN A 296 30.22 -7.86 -12.38
C ASN A 296 29.60 -9.25 -12.29
N TYR A 297 29.34 -9.90 -13.43
CA TYR A 297 28.94 -11.30 -13.47
C TYR A 297 29.99 -12.23 -12.85
N GLY A 298 31.27 -11.99 -13.15
CA GLY A 298 32.39 -12.72 -12.53
C GLY A 298 32.41 -12.57 -11.00
N ASN A 299 32.23 -11.34 -10.49
CA ASN A 299 32.17 -11.08 -9.05
C ASN A 299 31.05 -11.88 -8.36
N THR A 300 29.86 -11.96 -8.97
CA THR A 300 28.74 -12.76 -8.44
C THR A 300 29.05 -14.26 -8.37
N LEU A 301 29.93 -14.77 -9.24
CA LEU A 301 30.27 -16.20 -9.31
C LEU A 301 31.54 -16.59 -8.53
N ILE A 302 32.46 -15.66 -8.25
CA ILE A 302 33.73 -15.97 -7.58
C ILE A 302 33.50 -16.47 -6.15
N GLU A 303 32.46 -15.97 -5.47
CA GLU A 303 32.08 -16.47 -4.14
C GLU A 303 31.61 -17.94 -4.17
N CYS A 304 30.99 -18.40 -5.25
CA CYS A 304 30.62 -19.82 -5.41
C CYS A 304 31.84 -20.76 -5.43
N GLY A 305 33.02 -20.26 -5.81
CA GLY A 305 34.26 -21.03 -5.88
C GLY A 305 35.09 -21.04 -4.61
N GLU A 306 34.90 -20.07 -3.71
CA GLU A 306 35.62 -20.00 -2.42
C GLU A 306 34.90 -20.76 -1.30
N LEU A 307 33.62 -21.11 -1.50
CA LEU A 307 32.79 -21.87 -0.55
C LEU A 307 32.76 -23.40 -0.82
N SER A 308 33.53 -23.92 -1.78
CA SER A 308 33.62 -25.35 -2.13
C SER A 308 34.83 -26.07 -1.55
#